data_AF-A0A0T7AP66-F1
#
_entry.id   AF-A0A0T7AP66-F1
#
_cell.length_a   1.000
_cell.length_b   1.000
_cell.length_c   1.000
_cell.angle_alpha   90.00
_cell.angle_beta   90.00
_cell.angle_gamma   90.00
#
_symmetry.space_group_name_H-M   'P 1'
#
loop_
_entity.id
_entity.type
_entity.pdbx_description
1 polymer ?
#
loop_
_entity_poly.entity_id
_entity_poly.type
_entity_poly.pdbx_seq_one_letter_code
_entity_poly.pdbx_strand_id
1 'polypeptide(L)'
;MIPRLKQIFGNVSPNRLKAVAQTYTENMKTLSMDTCWVKAHFFAQTTIETGYTLNISENMNYRRERFEDIFPSNIFKGRWTKDGKWVSDRDKNGKRIYKDGMKKTLDMAYSITDIQKRKIVLANIAYANRNGNGDYYSGDGWRFRGSGLVQITGRENYSKIQHLINTKFKLNVDIMTNGADTLNGNDRIATLASMCYVYICLKRNPQNYCNNVRNTKSFSKVVGNNIKEKGKPSSWEQKQNSFNLETSKAFVIDQCNLSENKKSKDGQWHDPVDNPQIAVLTQKGHDNPANQVFGTTRGRAHQGIDLFALEGSNLYACLSGKVVITRNKDKVGHQYVVIEVSKKSQLEIFRKRRRSDYVKIDPINPEKRNDAAHKNEIRILTVEFPKTK
;
A
#
# COMPACT_ATOMS: atom_id res chain seq x y z
N MET A 1 1.06 9.12 1.44
CA MET A 1 1.35 7.67 1.34
C MET A 1 2.85 7.38 1.46
N ILE A 2 3.71 7.97 0.62
CA ILE A 2 5.16 7.72 0.59
C ILE A 2 5.84 7.81 1.99
N PRO A 3 5.65 8.86 2.80
CA PRO A 3 6.32 8.95 4.11
C PRO A 3 5.91 7.83 5.07
N ARG A 4 4.62 7.47 5.07
CA ARG A 4 4.06 6.38 5.87
C ARG A 4 4.66 5.04 5.46
N LEU A 5 4.81 4.79 4.16
CA LEU A 5 5.47 3.57 3.69
C LEU A 5 6.98 3.59 3.99
N LYS A 6 7.64 4.75 3.95
CA LYS A 6 9.07 4.86 4.33
C LYS A 6 9.31 4.56 5.81
N GLN A 7 8.36 4.88 6.69
CA GLN A 7 8.42 4.52 8.11
C GLN A 7 8.38 2.99 8.32
N ILE A 8 7.65 2.25 7.48
CA ILE A 8 7.49 0.79 7.59
C ILE A 8 8.57 0.04 6.78
N PHE A 9 8.86 0.51 5.56
CA PHE A 9 9.71 -0.13 4.56
C PHE A 9 10.98 0.69 4.28
N GLY A 10 11.66 1.15 5.34
CA GLY A 10 12.77 2.10 5.24
C GLY A 10 13.95 1.67 4.38
N ASN A 11 14.13 0.35 4.19
CA ASN A 11 15.21 -0.22 3.40
C ASN A 11 14.83 -0.47 1.93
N VAL A 12 13.59 -0.17 1.52
CA VAL A 12 13.15 -0.36 0.13
C VAL A 12 13.57 0.82 -0.74
N SER A 13 13.95 0.53 -1.99
CA SER A 13 14.39 1.57 -2.93
C SER A 13 13.33 2.66 -3.12
N PRO A 14 13.72 3.95 -3.25
CA PRO A 14 12.78 5.05 -3.42
C PRO A 14 11.84 4.87 -4.62
N ASN A 15 12.33 4.30 -5.72
CA ASN A 15 11.53 4.06 -6.93
C ASN A 15 10.43 3.04 -6.70
N ARG A 16 10.73 1.91 -6.06
CA ARG A 16 9.74 0.88 -5.72
C ARG A 16 8.71 1.43 -4.74
N LEU A 17 9.18 2.09 -3.68
CA LEU A 17 8.31 2.67 -2.66
C LEU A 17 7.37 3.72 -3.26
N LYS A 18 7.86 4.55 -4.20
CA LYS A 18 7.05 5.49 -4.97
C LYS A 18 6.02 4.77 -5.85
N ALA A 19 6.41 3.71 -6.58
CA ALA A 19 5.49 2.94 -7.42
C ALA A 19 4.34 2.33 -6.60
N VAL A 20 4.66 1.65 -5.49
CA VAL A 20 3.68 1.07 -4.58
C VAL A 20 2.77 2.14 -3.98
N ALA A 21 3.34 3.25 -3.49
CA ALA A 21 2.57 4.33 -2.89
C ALA A 21 1.60 4.99 -3.89
N GLN A 22 2.07 5.28 -5.11
CA GLN A 22 1.26 5.89 -6.16
C GLN A 22 0.12 4.98 -6.57
N THR A 23 0.42 3.73 -6.94
CA THR A 23 -0.60 2.78 -7.38
C THR A 23 -1.62 2.49 -6.28
N TYR A 24 -1.19 2.33 -5.02
CA TYR A 24 -2.15 2.16 -3.93
C TYR A 24 -3.08 3.38 -3.81
N THR A 25 -2.51 4.59 -3.84
CA THR A 25 -3.28 5.83 -3.68
C THR A 25 -4.27 6.05 -4.83
N GLU A 26 -3.88 5.74 -6.06
CA GLU A 26 -4.72 5.85 -7.27
C GLU A 26 -5.94 4.91 -7.22
N ASN A 27 -5.77 3.71 -6.63
CA ASN A 27 -6.78 2.64 -6.74
C ASN A 27 -7.57 2.39 -5.44
N MET A 28 -7.13 2.92 -4.30
CA MET A 28 -7.72 2.62 -3.00
C MET A 28 -9.21 2.95 -2.91
N LYS A 29 -9.67 4.09 -3.47
CA LYS A 29 -11.10 4.46 -3.44
C LYS A 29 -11.96 3.47 -4.21
N THR A 30 -11.51 3.07 -5.40
CA THR A 30 -12.20 2.12 -6.28
C THR A 30 -12.40 0.75 -5.62
N LEU A 31 -11.49 0.36 -4.72
CA LEU A 31 -11.53 -0.89 -3.97
C LEU A 31 -12.02 -0.73 -2.52
N SER A 32 -12.46 0.47 -2.11
CA SER A 32 -12.85 0.79 -0.74
C SER A 32 -11.74 0.55 0.30
N MET A 33 -10.48 0.67 -0.11
CA MET A 33 -9.27 0.48 0.70
C MET A 33 -8.64 1.80 1.17
N ASP A 34 -9.41 2.89 1.15
CA ASP A 34 -8.93 4.24 1.39
C ASP A 34 -8.94 4.66 2.87
N THR A 35 -9.56 3.89 3.76
CA THR A 35 -9.52 4.16 5.21
C THR A 35 -8.13 3.89 5.79
N CYS A 36 -7.77 4.59 6.87
CA CYS A 36 -6.54 4.34 7.63
C CYS A 36 -6.44 2.87 8.09
N TRP A 37 -7.58 2.26 8.47
CA TRP A 37 -7.67 0.92 9.03
C TRP A 37 -7.37 -0.11 7.95
N VAL A 38 -7.98 0.02 6.77
CA VAL A 38 -7.70 -0.91 5.66
C VAL A 38 -6.24 -0.79 5.21
N LYS A 39 -5.68 0.43 5.16
CA LYS A 39 -4.26 0.64 4.87
C LYS A 39 -3.36 -0.07 5.88
N ALA A 40 -3.62 0.12 7.18
CA ALA A 40 -2.84 -0.51 8.24
C ALA A 40 -2.91 -2.05 8.17
N HIS A 41 -4.10 -2.63 7.99
CA HIS A 41 -4.26 -4.09 7.83
C HIS A 41 -3.57 -4.62 6.59
N PHE A 42 -3.76 -3.97 5.45
CA PHE A 42 -3.14 -4.38 4.19
C PHE A 42 -1.61 -4.41 4.31
N PHE A 43 -1.01 -3.30 4.74
CA PHE A 43 0.45 -3.23 4.83
C PHE A 43 1.03 -4.10 5.94
N ALA A 44 0.26 -4.44 6.98
CA ALA A 44 0.68 -5.43 7.98
C ALA A 44 0.74 -6.86 7.41
N GLN A 45 -0.06 -7.20 6.40
CA GLN A 45 0.19 -8.43 5.64
C GLN A 45 1.49 -8.29 4.84
N THR A 46 1.62 -7.18 4.11
CA THR A 46 2.73 -6.95 3.19
C THR A 46 4.08 -7.01 3.89
N THR A 47 4.21 -6.51 5.12
CA THR A 47 5.48 -6.59 5.88
C THR A 47 5.97 -8.03 6.02
N ILE A 48 5.09 -8.92 6.47
CA ILE A 48 5.45 -10.31 6.75
C ILE A 48 5.57 -11.14 5.48
N GLU A 49 4.65 -10.98 4.53
CA GLU A 49 4.71 -11.70 3.26
C GLU A 49 5.99 -11.34 2.48
N THR A 50 6.37 -10.05 2.46
CA THR A 50 7.52 -9.56 1.68
C THR A 50 8.84 -9.56 2.44
N GLY A 51 8.84 -9.94 3.72
CA GLY A 51 9.99 -9.74 4.60
C GLY A 51 10.47 -8.29 4.61
N TYR A 52 9.54 -7.33 4.62
CA TYR A 52 9.78 -5.88 4.56
C TYR A 52 10.44 -5.35 3.27
N THR A 53 10.52 -6.14 2.21
CA THR A 53 11.19 -5.72 0.96
C THR A 53 10.25 -5.16 -0.11
N LEU A 54 8.92 -5.24 0.10
CA LEU A 54 7.90 -5.01 -0.93
C LEU A 54 8.09 -5.86 -2.19
N ASN A 55 8.86 -6.94 -2.09
CA ASN A 55 9.15 -7.87 -3.16
C ASN A 55 8.84 -9.28 -2.69
N ILE A 56 8.07 -10.02 -3.48
CA ILE A 56 7.98 -11.46 -3.33
C ILE A 56 8.02 -12.05 -4.72
N SER A 57 9.07 -12.83 -4.95
CA SER A 57 9.09 -13.86 -5.95
C SER A 57 9.48 -15.13 -5.20
N GLU A 58 8.60 -16.11 -5.21
CA GLU A 58 8.88 -17.38 -4.54
C GLU A 58 10.11 -18.04 -5.16
N ASN A 59 11.17 -18.17 -4.36
CA ASN A 59 12.41 -18.81 -4.77
C ASN A 59 12.28 -20.32 -4.54
N MET A 60 11.91 -21.04 -5.60
CA MET A 60 11.71 -22.51 -5.62
C MET A 60 13.01 -23.32 -5.52
N ASN A 61 13.97 -22.84 -4.73
CA ASN A 61 15.28 -23.45 -4.55
C ASN A 61 15.33 -24.27 -3.26
N TYR A 62 14.77 -25.48 -3.29
CA TYR A 62 14.75 -26.35 -2.12
C TYR A 62 15.70 -27.53 -2.28
N ARG A 63 16.39 -27.88 -1.19
CA ARG A 63 16.98 -29.23 -1.06
C ARG A 63 15.85 -30.26 -1.06
N ARG A 64 16.13 -31.47 -1.53
CA ARG A 64 15.12 -32.52 -1.72
C ARG A 64 14.35 -32.82 -0.44
N GLU A 65 15.07 -33.01 0.66
CA GLU A 65 14.48 -33.36 1.96
C GLU A 65 13.51 -32.26 2.41
N ARG A 66 13.93 -31.00 2.26
CA ARG A 66 13.09 -29.85 2.61
C ARG A 66 11.88 -29.72 1.70
N PHE A 67 12.03 -29.96 0.40
CA PHE A 67 10.91 -29.94 -0.55
C PHE A 67 9.88 -31.02 -0.22
N GLU A 68 10.34 -32.23 0.10
CA GLU A 68 9.52 -33.34 0.55
C GLU A 68 8.76 -33.05 1.85
N ASP A 69 9.35 -32.27 2.76
CA ASP A 69 8.73 -31.89 4.03
C ASP A 69 7.71 -30.75 3.91
N ILE A 70 7.92 -29.80 2.99
CA ILE A 70 7.00 -28.67 2.77
C ILE A 70 5.81 -29.09 1.90
N PHE A 71 6.02 -29.95 0.90
CA PHE A 71 4.99 -30.38 -0.04
C PHE A 71 4.66 -31.88 0.03
N PRO A 72 4.46 -32.47 1.22
CA PRO A 72 4.37 -33.91 1.36
C PRO A 72 3.11 -34.49 0.69
N SER A 73 2.01 -33.72 0.64
CA SER A 73 0.76 -34.14 0.02
C SER A 73 0.82 -34.23 -1.50
N ASN A 74 1.73 -33.50 -2.15
CA ASN A 74 1.97 -33.61 -3.58
C ASN A 74 2.85 -34.82 -3.91
N ILE A 75 3.73 -35.22 -2.97
CA ILE A 75 4.81 -36.17 -3.23
C ILE A 75 4.48 -37.59 -2.76
N PHE A 76 3.87 -37.73 -1.60
CA PHE A 76 3.65 -39.00 -0.93
C PHE A 76 2.19 -39.42 -0.93
N LYS A 77 1.94 -40.73 -0.83
CA LYS A 77 0.62 -41.27 -0.47
C LYS A 77 0.32 -40.92 0.99
N GLY A 78 -0.94 -40.72 1.32
CA GLY A 78 -1.35 -40.30 2.66
C GLY A 78 -2.71 -39.63 2.68
N ARG A 79 -3.02 -39.00 3.82
CA ARG A 79 -4.31 -38.35 4.06
C ARG A 79 -4.17 -37.08 4.89
N TRP A 80 -5.12 -36.17 4.70
CA TRP A 80 -5.32 -35.05 5.61
C TRP A 80 -6.12 -35.50 6.83
N THR A 81 -5.68 -35.08 8.00
CA THR A 81 -6.42 -35.25 9.26
C THR A 81 -7.54 -34.20 9.36
N LYS A 82 -8.50 -34.42 10.26
CA LYS A 82 -9.59 -33.46 10.53
C LYS A 82 -9.07 -32.07 10.94
N ASP A 83 -7.91 -32.04 11.59
CA ASP A 83 -7.25 -30.80 12.04
C ASP A 83 -6.42 -30.11 10.94
N GLY A 84 -6.49 -30.59 9.69
CA GLY A 84 -5.78 -29.99 8.57
C GLY A 84 -4.28 -30.30 8.54
N LYS A 85 -3.81 -31.33 9.25
CA LYS A 85 -2.43 -31.82 9.19
C LYS A 85 -2.31 -32.98 8.21
N TRP A 86 -1.32 -32.94 7.32
CA TRP A 86 -1.01 -34.05 6.41
C TRP A 86 -0.25 -35.17 7.14
N VAL A 87 -0.61 -36.42 6.86
CA VAL A 87 0.09 -37.62 7.35
C VAL A 87 0.39 -38.52 6.16
N SER A 88 1.68 -38.73 5.87
CA SER A 88 2.13 -39.64 4.81
C SER A 88 2.04 -41.10 5.27
N ASP A 89 1.64 -41.97 4.35
CA ASP A 89 1.71 -43.41 4.52
C ASP A 89 3.17 -43.86 4.61
N ARG A 90 3.42 -44.93 5.36
CA ARG A 90 4.76 -45.49 5.61
C ARG A 90 4.82 -46.98 5.31
N ASP A 91 5.95 -47.44 4.79
CA ASP A 91 6.23 -48.85 4.58
C ASP A 91 6.60 -49.58 5.89
N LYS A 92 6.87 -50.88 5.81
CA LYS A 92 7.29 -51.72 6.94
C LYS A 92 8.55 -51.25 7.67
N ASN A 93 9.38 -50.44 7.01
CA ASN A 93 10.61 -49.88 7.56
C ASN A 93 10.43 -48.43 8.05
N GLY A 94 9.19 -47.94 8.07
CA GLY A 94 8.86 -46.59 8.49
C GLY A 94 9.16 -45.52 7.44
N LYS A 95 9.51 -45.86 6.19
CA LYS A 95 9.80 -44.88 5.13
C LYS A 95 8.53 -44.39 4.46
N ARG A 96 8.45 -43.08 4.16
CA ARG A 96 7.31 -42.48 3.44
C ARG A 96 7.14 -43.11 2.05
N ILE A 97 5.90 -43.45 1.69
CA ILE A 97 5.56 -44.06 0.40
C ILE A 97 5.30 -42.97 -0.64
N TYR A 98 6.08 -42.93 -1.72
CA TYR A 98 5.87 -41.98 -2.83
C TYR A 98 4.58 -42.31 -3.59
N LYS A 99 3.94 -41.29 -4.16
CA LYS A 99 2.93 -41.51 -5.21
C LYS A 99 3.56 -42.17 -6.43
N ASP A 100 2.74 -42.86 -7.21
CA ASP A 100 3.23 -43.63 -8.37
C ASP A 100 3.98 -42.71 -9.34
N GLY A 101 5.17 -43.15 -9.77
CA GLY A 101 6.08 -42.36 -10.62
C GLY A 101 6.80 -41.18 -9.94
N MET A 102 6.33 -40.67 -8.81
CA MET A 102 6.81 -39.43 -8.22
C MET A 102 8.27 -39.48 -7.74
N LYS A 103 8.74 -40.64 -7.25
CA LYS A 103 10.14 -40.82 -6.88
C LYS A 103 11.05 -40.57 -8.08
N LYS A 104 10.73 -41.17 -9.23
CA LYS A 104 11.46 -40.99 -10.50
C LYS A 104 11.38 -39.54 -10.97
N THR A 105 10.22 -38.90 -10.86
CA THR A 105 10.04 -37.47 -11.19
C THR A 105 10.95 -36.57 -10.35
N LEU A 106 11.05 -36.81 -9.03
CA LEU A 106 11.95 -36.05 -8.16
C LEU A 106 13.42 -36.35 -8.42
N ASP A 107 13.78 -37.61 -8.67
CA ASP A 107 15.15 -37.99 -9.05
C ASP A 107 15.59 -37.22 -10.31
N MET A 108 14.71 -37.15 -11.33
CA MET A 108 14.95 -36.35 -12.54
C MET A 108 15.02 -34.85 -12.27
N ALA A 109 14.11 -34.31 -11.45
CA ALA A 109 14.14 -32.88 -11.11
C ALA A 109 15.48 -32.49 -10.47
N TYR A 110 15.99 -33.30 -9.55
CA TYR A 110 17.24 -33.03 -8.85
C TYR A 110 18.50 -33.40 -9.64
N SER A 111 18.39 -34.11 -10.77
CA SER A 111 19.50 -34.30 -11.71
C SER A 111 19.71 -33.11 -12.65
N ILE A 112 18.73 -32.20 -12.80
CA ILE A 112 18.85 -31.00 -13.65
C ILE A 112 19.88 -30.04 -13.04
N THR A 113 21.03 -29.85 -13.69
CA THR A 113 22.11 -28.96 -13.22
C THR A 113 21.75 -27.46 -13.34
N ASP A 114 20.96 -27.10 -14.35
CA ASP A 114 20.40 -25.75 -14.50
C ASP A 114 19.42 -25.44 -13.37
N ILE A 115 19.83 -24.52 -12.49
CA ILE A 115 19.08 -24.14 -11.29
C ILE A 115 17.71 -23.56 -11.65
N GLN A 116 17.59 -22.79 -12.74
CA GLN A 116 16.31 -22.17 -13.11
C GLN A 116 15.34 -23.20 -13.68
N LYS A 117 15.82 -24.11 -14.53
CA LYS A 117 15.00 -25.23 -15.02
C LYS A 117 14.53 -26.13 -13.87
N ARG A 118 15.41 -26.41 -12.91
CA ARG A 118 15.05 -27.17 -11.70
C ARG A 118 13.95 -26.46 -10.90
N LYS A 119 14.08 -25.14 -10.67
CA LYS A 119 13.06 -24.35 -9.97
C LYS A 119 11.69 -24.41 -10.64
N ILE A 120 11.64 -24.30 -11.97
CA ILE A 120 10.40 -24.39 -12.76
C ILE A 120 9.74 -25.75 -12.54
N VAL A 121 10.52 -26.84 -12.65
CA VAL A 121 10.04 -28.20 -12.42
C VAL A 121 9.51 -28.37 -11.00
N LEU A 122 10.27 -27.97 -9.98
CA LEU A 122 9.84 -28.08 -8.58
C LEU A 122 8.55 -27.29 -8.31
N ALA A 123 8.41 -26.09 -8.87
CA ALA A 123 7.19 -25.30 -8.73
C ALA A 123 5.97 -26.00 -9.34
N ASN A 124 6.14 -26.57 -10.53
CA ASN A 124 5.09 -27.35 -11.19
C ASN A 124 4.68 -28.57 -10.35
N ILE A 125 5.60 -29.22 -9.65
CA ILE A 125 5.28 -30.34 -8.75
C ILE A 125 4.51 -29.83 -7.52
N ALA A 126 5.01 -28.78 -6.89
CA ALA A 126 4.46 -28.22 -5.64
C ALA A 126 3.01 -27.72 -5.79
N TYR A 127 2.69 -27.18 -6.97
CA TYR A 127 1.44 -26.48 -7.23
C TYR A 127 0.54 -27.14 -8.27
N ALA A 128 0.86 -28.34 -8.75
CA ALA A 128 -0.02 -29.12 -9.62
C ALA A 128 -1.39 -29.35 -8.97
N ASN A 129 -2.47 -29.21 -9.75
CA ASN A 129 -3.85 -29.48 -9.37
C ASN A 129 -4.33 -28.71 -8.12
N ARG A 130 -3.81 -27.49 -7.91
CA ARG A 130 -4.16 -26.62 -6.77
C ARG A 130 -4.63 -25.25 -7.25
N ASN A 131 -5.64 -24.69 -6.61
CA ASN A 131 -6.13 -23.32 -6.88
C ASN A 131 -6.36 -23.03 -8.38
N GLY A 132 -6.97 -23.99 -9.08
CA GLY A 132 -7.24 -23.95 -10.51
C GLY A 132 -6.04 -24.17 -11.42
N ASN A 133 -4.84 -24.42 -10.90
CA ASN A 133 -3.71 -24.87 -11.71
C ASN A 133 -4.02 -26.24 -12.32
N GLY A 134 -3.58 -26.45 -13.56
CA GLY A 134 -3.55 -27.75 -14.19
C GLY A 134 -2.56 -28.71 -13.52
N ASP A 135 -2.34 -29.84 -14.18
CA ASP A 135 -1.39 -30.84 -13.73
C ASP A 135 0.07 -30.33 -13.77
N TYR A 136 1.01 -31.20 -13.43
CA TYR A 136 2.43 -30.89 -13.45
C TYR A 136 2.94 -30.42 -14.84
N TYR A 137 2.37 -30.93 -15.93
CA TYR A 137 2.81 -30.64 -17.30
C TYR A 137 2.27 -29.31 -17.83
N SER A 138 1.20 -28.77 -17.22
CA SER A 138 0.60 -27.49 -17.61
C SER A 138 1.55 -26.28 -17.54
N GLY A 139 2.59 -26.34 -16.70
CA GLY A 139 3.47 -25.21 -16.40
C GLY A 139 2.87 -24.19 -15.44
N ASP A 140 1.66 -24.44 -14.92
CA ASP A 140 0.92 -23.50 -14.09
C ASP A 140 1.56 -23.28 -12.72
N GLY A 141 2.22 -24.29 -12.18
CA GLY A 141 2.85 -24.16 -10.87
C GLY A 141 3.96 -23.11 -10.88
N TRP A 142 4.75 -23.04 -11.94
CA TRP A 142 5.73 -21.96 -12.11
C TRP A 142 5.08 -20.65 -12.55
N ARG A 143 4.18 -20.70 -13.53
CA ARG A 143 3.55 -19.48 -14.08
C ARG A 143 2.76 -18.72 -13.02
N PHE A 144 2.01 -19.40 -12.17
CA PHE A 144 1.16 -18.81 -11.13
C PHE A 144 1.67 -19.06 -9.72
N ARG A 145 3.00 -19.16 -9.54
CA ARG A 145 3.65 -19.22 -8.23
C ARG A 145 3.43 -17.94 -7.40
N GLY A 146 3.76 -18.00 -6.10
CA GLY A 146 3.64 -16.87 -5.18
C GLY A 146 4.36 -15.61 -5.68
N SER A 147 3.59 -14.52 -5.86
CA SER A 147 4.11 -13.22 -6.27
C SER A 147 3.24 -12.06 -5.75
N GLY A 148 3.70 -10.82 -5.92
CA GLY A 148 3.03 -9.61 -5.44
C GLY A 148 3.26 -9.34 -3.96
N LEU A 149 2.60 -8.31 -3.43
CA LEU A 149 2.81 -7.83 -2.06
C LEU A 149 2.20 -8.74 -0.99
N VAL A 150 1.32 -9.66 -1.39
CA VAL A 150 0.51 -10.52 -0.50
C VAL A 150 0.54 -11.99 -0.94
N GLN A 151 1.56 -12.38 -1.69
CA GLN A 151 1.81 -13.76 -2.14
C GLN A 151 0.61 -14.42 -2.85
N ILE A 152 0.22 -13.84 -3.99
CA ILE A 152 -0.84 -14.34 -4.87
C ILE A 152 -0.38 -15.65 -5.53
N THR A 153 -1.16 -16.73 -5.40
CA THR A 153 -0.81 -18.05 -5.96
C THR A 153 -2.00 -18.74 -6.60
N GLY A 154 -1.78 -19.37 -7.75
CA GLY A 154 -2.74 -20.22 -8.45
C GLY A 154 -3.52 -19.52 -9.57
N ARG A 155 -3.71 -20.23 -10.68
CA ARG A 155 -4.38 -19.76 -11.89
C ARG A 155 -5.74 -19.15 -11.61
N GLU A 156 -6.54 -19.76 -10.73
CA GLU A 156 -7.88 -19.25 -10.39
C GLU A 156 -7.83 -17.84 -9.80
N ASN A 157 -6.87 -17.58 -8.91
CA ASN A 157 -6.70 -16.26 -8.31
C ASN A 157 -6.23 -15.23 -9.34
N TYR A 158 -5.24 -15.59 -10.18
CA TYR A 158 -4.80 -14.73 -11.28
C TYR A 158 -5.94 -14.42 -12.26
N SER A 159 -6.75 -15.41 -12.64
CA SER A 159 -7.92 -15.21 -13.51
C SER A 159 -8.94 -14.23 -12.92
N LYS A 160 -9.26 -14.36 -11.63
CA LYS A 160 -10.17 -13.44 -10.93
C LYS A 160 -9.62 -12.01 -10.88
N ILE A 161 -8.31 -11.86 -10.67
CA ILE A 161 -7.63 -10.57 -10.66
C ILE A 161 -7.60 -9.96 -12.07
N GLN A 162 -7.24 -10.72 -13.09
CA GLN A 162 -7.25 -10.29 -14.49
C GLN A 162 -8.64 -9.78 -14.89
N HIS A 163 -9.70 -10.49 -14.49
CA HIS A 163 -11.07 -10.07 -14.72
C HIS A 163 -11.37 -8.71 -14.08
N LEU A 164 -10.96 -8.47 -12.82
CA LEU A 164 -11.11 -7.15 -12.19
C LEU A 164 -10.30 -6.05 -12.89
N ILE A 165 -9.05 -6.35 -13.29
CA ILE A 165 -8.20 -5.41 -14.03
C ILE A 165 -8.91 -4.96 -15.32
N ASN A 166 -9.47 -5.91 -16.08
CA ASN A 166 -10.14 -5.62 -17.34
C ASN A 166 -11.48 -4.89 -17.14
N THR A 167 -12.29 -5.31 -16.16
CA THR A 167 -13.67 -4.80 -16.02
C THR A 167 -13.76 -3.54 -15.18
N LYS A 168 -12.99 -3.46 -14.09
CA LYS A 168 -13.09 -2.37 -13.10
C LYS A 168 -12.07 -1.26 -13.37
N PHE A 169 -10.86 -1.63 -13.79
CA PHE A 169 -9.78 -0.67 -14.06
C PHE A 169 -9.57 -0.38 -15.56
N LYS A 170 -10.10 -1.25 -16.44
CA LYS A 170 -10.01 -1.11 -17.91
C LYS A 170 -8.58 -0.92 -18.40
N LEU A 171 -7.63 -1.59 -17.75
CA LEU A 171 -6.22 -1.55 -18.14
C LEU A 171 -5.92 -2.67 -19.13
N ASN A 172 -5.17 -2.34 -20.19
CA ASN A 172 -4.67 -3.32 -21.14
C ASN A 172 -3.38 -3.97 -20.60
N VAL A 173 -3.53 -4.90 -19.67
CA VAL A 173 -2.43 -5.63 -19.03
C VAL A 173 -2.79 -7.11 -19.00
N ASP A 174 -1.84 -7.97 -19.39
CA ASP A 174 -2.00 -9.43 -19.34
C ASP A 174 -1.11 -10.04 -18.25
N ILE A 175 -1.73 -10.43 -17.14
CA ILE A 175 -1.10 -11.17 -16.05
C ILE A 175 -1.33 -12.69 -16.17
N MET A 176 -1.99 -13.17 -17.23
CA MET A 176 -2.30 -14.59 -17.43
C MET A 176 -1.23 -15.31 -18.24
N THR A 177 -0.65 -14.65 -19.23
CA THR A 177 0.36 -15.28 -20.11
C THR A 177 1.66 -15.60 -19.36
N ASN A 178 2.25 -14.62 -18.66
CA ASN A 178 3.50 -14.80 -17.92
C ASN A 178 3.30 -14.84 -16.40
N GLY A 179 2.07 -14.68 -15.90
CA GLY A 179 1.75 -14.89 -14.49
C GLY A 179 2.59 -14.05 -13.54
N ALA A 180 3.25 -14.74 -12.61
CA ALA A 180 4.15 -14.17 -11.62
C ALA A 180 5.27 -13.33 -12.23
N ASP A 181 5.76 -13.66 -13.44
CA ASP A 181 6.83 -12.90 -14.08
C ASP A 181 6.35 -11.50 -14.52
N THR A 182 5.08 -11.37 -14.96
CA THR A 182 4.48 -10.05 -15.21
C THR A 182 4.42 -9.21 -13.93
N LEU A 183 4.04 -9.81 -12.81
CA LEU A 183 3.96 -9.09 -11.53
C LEU A 183 5.35 -8.69 -11.02
N ASN A 184 6.31 -9.63 -11.03
CA ASN A 184 7.68 -9.42 -10.57
C ASN A 184 8.42 -8.35 -11.39
N GLY A 185 8.08 -8.21 -12.67
CA GLY A 185 8.68 -7.22 -13.57
C GLY A 185 8.09 -5.81 -13.43
N ASN A 186 7.00 -5.61 -12.68
CA ASN A 186 6.32 -4.31 -12.63
C ASN A 186 5.65 -4.06 -11.27
N ASP A 187 6.31 -3.25 -10.43
CA ASP A 187 5.84 -2.90 -9.07
C ASP A 187 4.42 -2.29 -9.06
N ARG A 188 4.02 -1.55 -10.10
CA ARG A 188 2.66 -1.00 -10.20
C ARG A 188 1.64 -2.11 -10.43
N ILE A 189 1.89 -3.02 -11.38
CA ILE A 189 0.99 -4.14 -11.64
C ILE A 189 0.95 -5.11 -10.45
N ALA A 190 2.08 -5.40 -9.81
CA ALA A 190 2.12 -6.19 -8.58
C ALA A 190 1.28 -5.57 -7.45
N THR A 191 1.36 -4.25 -7.27
CA THR A 191 0.58 -3.53 -6.26
C THR A 191 -0.91 -3.62 -6.56
N LEU A 192 -1.33 -3.32 -7.79
CA LEU A 192 -2.74 -3.40 -8.19
C LEU A 192 -3.28 -4.83 -8.05
N ALA A 193 -2.55 -5.83 -8.54
CA ALA A 193 -2.92 -7.23 -8.42
C ALA A 193 -3.11 -7.66 -6.95
N SER A 194 -2.23 -7.20 -6.06
CA SER A 194 -2.31 -7.46 -4.62
C SER A 194 -3.53 -6.83 -3.97
N MET A 195 -3.86 -5.59 -4.34
CA MET A 195 -5.08 -4.92 -3.87
C MET A 195 -6.34 -5.64 -4.39
N CYS A 196 -6.36 -6.04 -5.66
CA CYS A 196 -7.46 -6.82 -6.25
C CYS A 196 -7.64 -8.16 -5.52
N TYR A 197 -6.54 -8.87 -5.25
CA TYR A 197 -6.58 -10.15 -4.52
C TYR A 197 -7.20 -9.97 -3.13
N VAL A 198 -6.70 -9.01 -2.34
CA VAL A 198 -7.24 -8.72 -1.00
C VAL A 198 -8.72 -8.31 -1.08
N TYR A 199 -9.08 -7.48 -2.06
CA TYR A 199 -10.48 -7.09 -2.29
C TYR A 199 -11.37 -8.31 -2.57
N ILE A 200 -10.92 -9.28 -3.36
CA ILE A 200 -11.64 -10.52 -3.63
C ILE A 200 -11.77 -11.37 -2.35
N CYS A 201 -10.66 -11.59 -1.63
CA CYS A 201 -10.64 -12.37 -0.38
C CYS A 201 -11.59 -11.80 0.69
N LEU A 202 -11.70 -10.47 0.75
CA LEU A 202 -12.58 -9.76 1.69
C LEU A 202 -13.99 -9.56 1.15
N LYS A 203 -14.44 -10.43 0.23
CA LYS A 203 -15.79 -10.42 -0.35
C LYS A 203 -16.18 -9.04 -0.89
N ARG A 204 -15.21 -8.32 -1.49
CA ARG A 204 -15.38 -6.99 -2.09
C ARG A 204 -15.80 -5.89 -1.10
N ASN A 205 -15.59 -6.10 0.21
CA ASN A 205 -15.87 -5.11 1.24
C ASN A 205 -14.79 -5.12 2.34
N PRO A 206 -13.59 -4.59 2.05
CA PRO A 206 -12.47 -4.61 3.00
C PRO A 206 -12.75 -3.81 4.27
N GLN A 207 -13.57 -2.76 4.21
CA GLN A 207 -13.89 -1.90 5.35
C GLN A 207 -14.58 -2.68 6.48
N ASN A 208 -15.50 -3.60 6.15
CA ASN A 208 -16.18 -4.45 7.12
C ASN A 208 -15.24 -5.35 7.93
N TYR A 209 -14.07 -5.69 7.38
CA TYR A 209 -13.08 -6.52 8.05
C TYR A 209 -12.07 -5.72 8.89
N CYS A 210 -11.87 -4.43 8.56
CA CYS A 210 -10.74 -3.65 9.07
C CYS A 210 -11.15 -2.49 9.98
N ASN A 211 -12.23 -1.77 9.65
CA ASN A 211 -12.58 -0.52 10.33
C ASN A 211 -12.90 -0.79 11.80
N ASN A 212 -12.22 -0.07 12.72
CA ASN A 212 -12.30 -0.26 14.17
C ASN A 212 -11.90 -1.66 14.67
N VAL A 213 -11.20 -2.45 13.84
CA VAL A 213 -10.74 -3.80 14.21
C VAL A 213 -9.23 -3.76 14.40
N ARG A 214 -8.73 -3.83 15.63
CA ARG A 214 -7.28 -3.95 15.90
C ARG A 214 -6.71 -5.34 15.64
N ASN A 215 -7.56 -6.36 15.72
CA ASN A 215 -7.14 -7.75 15.57
C ASN A 215 -7.07 -8.14 14.09
N THR A 216 -5.88 -8.48 13.58
CA THR A 216 -5.64 -8.82 12.18
C THR A 216 -6.00 -10.26 11.83
N LYS A 217 -6.46 -11.08 12.79
CA LYS A 217 -6.69 -12.52 12.58
C LYS A 217 -7.79 -12.81 11.55
N SER A 218 -8.90 -12.08 11.59
CA SER A 218 -10.02 -12.27 10.63
C SER A 218 -9.57 -11.96 9.20
N PHE A 219 -8.83 -10.87 9.03
CA PHE A 219 -8.21 -10.48 7.76
C PHE A 219 -7.19 -11.53 7.30
N SER A 220 -6.25 -11.90 8.17
CA SER A 220 -5.17 -12.83 7.84
C SER A 220 -5.71 -14.19 7.41
N LYS A 221 -6.75 -14.69 8.09
CA LYS A 221 -7.38 -15.98 7.80
C LYS A 221 -7.96 -16.09 6.39
N VAL A 222 -8.48 -14.99 5.84
CA VAL A 222 -9.09 -15.01 4.49
C VAL A 222 -8.10 -14.66 3.38
N VAL A 223 -6.97 -14.04 3.72
CA VAL A 223 -5.94 -13.65 2.73
C VAL A 223 -4.87 -14.73 2.55
N GLY A 224 -4.48 -15.44 3.63
CA GLY A 224 -3.42 -16.44 3.55
C GLY A 224 -3.33 -17.40 4.74
N ASN A 225 -2.54 -18.44 4.57
CA ASN A 225 -2.37 -19.49 5.59
C ASN A 225 -1.52 -19.03 6.78
N ASN A 226 -1.76 -19.64 7.94
CA ASN A 226 -0.89 -19.45 9.11
C ASN A 226 0.31 -20.40 9.02
N ILE A 227 1.52 -19.87 9.06
CA ILE A 227 2.75 -20.66 9.07
C ILE A 227 3.37 -20.51 10.45
N LYS A 228 3.65 -21.62 11.15
CA LYS A 228 4.27 -21.61 12.48
C LYS A 228 5.49 -22.51 12.49
N GLU A 229 6.67 -21.90 12.58
CA GLU A 229 7.91 -22.62 12.83
C GLU A 229 8.09 -22.90 14.33
N LYS A 230 8.79 -23.98 14.67
CA LYS A 230 9.06 -24.35 16.06
C LYS A 230 9.87 -23.24 16.75
N GLY A 231 9.39 -22.75 17.89
CA GLY A 231 10.07 -21.72 18.68
C GLY A 231 9.96 -20.30 18.13
N LYS A 232 9.18 -20.06 17.07
CA LYS A 232 8.94 -18.72 16.51
C LYS A 232 7.44 -18.36 16.55
N PRO A 233 7.10 -17.06 16.62
CA PRO A 233 5.73 -16.62 16.41
C PRO A 233 5.23 -17.04 15.02
N SER A 234 3.95 -17.37 14.92
CA SER A 234 3.32 -17.71 13.65
C SER A 234 3.25 -16.50 12.73
N SER A 235 3.07 -16.71 11.43
CA SER A 235 2.97 -15.62 10.45
C SER A 235 1.82 -14.66 10.81
N TRP A 236 0.70 -15.16 11.32
CA TRP A 236 -0.39 -14.31 11.81
C TRP A 236 -0.03 -13.50 13.06
N GLU A 237 0.71 -14.08 14.01
CA GLU A 237 1.20 -13.35 15.20
C GLU A 237 2.17 -12.24 14.79
N GLN A 238 3.06 -12.51 13.83
CA GLN A 238 3.98 -11.51 13.28
C GLN A 238 3.23 -10.36 12.59
N LYS A 239 2.17 -10.67 11.82
CA LYS A 239 1.32 -9.66 11.17
C LYS A 239 0.59 -8.79 12.20
N GLN A 240 0.11 -9.40 13.29
CA GLN A 240 -0.48 -8.64 14.40
C GLN A 240 0.53 -7.71 15.07
N ASN A 241 1.76 -8.18 15.28
CA ASN A 241 2.83 -7.36 15.85
C ASN A 241 3.18 -6.18 14.93
N SER A 242 3.33 -6.42 13.63
CA SER A 242 3.58 -5.36 12.65
C SER A 242 2.44 -4.34 12.61
N PHE A 243 1.18 -4.80 12.70
CA PHE A 243 0.04 -3.89 12.83
C PHE A 243 0.15 -3.00 14.07
N ASN A 244 0.36 -3.60 15.25
CA ASN A 244 0.39 -2.88 16.52
C ASN A 244 1.55 -1.90 16.63
N LEU A 245 2.73 -2.28 16.15
CA LEU A 245 3.96 -1.54 16.40
C LEU A 245 4.27 -0.53 15.29
N GLU A 246 3.83 -0.79 14.05
CA GLU A 246 4.30 -0.08 12.87
C GLU A 246 3.16 0.50 12.04
N THR A 247 2.30 -0.35 11.46
CA THR A 247 1.37 0.13 10.42
C THR A 247 0.22 0.93 11.01
N SER A 248 -0.28 0.58 12.20
CA SER A 248 -1.29 1.37 12.92
C SER A 248 -0.82 2.80 13.19
N LYS A 249 0.45 2.96 13.61
CA LYS A 249 1.07 4.25 13.88
C LYS A 249 1.33 5.02 12.59
N ALA A 250 1.91 4.37 11.58
CA ALA A 250 2.20 4.98 10.29
C ALA A 250 0.94 5.50 9.60
N PHE A 251 -0.20 4.80 9.74
CA PHE A 251 -1.49 5.22 9.20
C PHE A 251 -2.38 5.98 10.18
N VAL A 252 -1.88 6.27 11.40
CA VAL A 252 -2.52 7.09 12.43
C VAL A 252 -3.97 6.66 12.71
N ILE A 253 -4.18 5.35 12.91
CA ILE A 253 -5.53 4.79 13.04
C ILE A 253 -6.33 5.36 14.22
N ASP A 254 -5.65 5.82 15.27
CA ASP A 254 -6.27 6.37 16.48
C ASP A 254 -6.91 7.74 16.24
N GLN A 255 -6.49 8.47 15.20
CA GLN A 255 -7.04 9.77 14.80
C GLN A 255 -7.97 9.65 13.59
N CYS A 256 -8.36 8.43 13.24
CA CYS A 256 -9.01 8.18 11.97
C CYS A 256 -10.52 8.41 12.04
N ASN A 257 -10.96 9.53 11.48
CA ASN A 257 -12.36 9.85 11.34
C ASN A 257 -13.00 9.02 10.22
N LEU A 258 -13.69 7.95 10.60
CA LEU A 258 -14.52 7.15 9.66
C LEU A 258 -15.79 7.89 9.22
N SER A 259 -16.12 9.01 9.86
CA SER A 259 -17.32 9.83 9.59
C SER A 259 -17.25 10.72 8.36
N GLU A 260 -16.13 10.74 7.62
CA GLU A 260 -15.90 11.69 6.54
C GLU A 260 -16.07 11.07 5.15
N ASN A 261 -17.30 10.66 4.86
CA ASN A 261 -17.89 10.82 3.53
C ASN A 261 -18.90 11.99 3.54
N LYS A 262 -18.66 13.04 4.33
CA LYS A 262 -19.39 14.28 4.17
C LYS A 262 -18.86 14.93 2.89
N LYS A 263 -19.68 14.94 1.83
CA LYS A 263 -19.59 15.97 0.79
C LYS A 263 -19.43 17.30 1.52
N SER A 264 -18.40 18.08 1.19
CA SER A 264 -18.30 19.44 1.73
C SER A 264 -19.63 20.14 1.45
N LYS A 265 -20.18 20.82 2.46
CA LYS A 265 -21.38 21.63 2.25
C LYS A 265 -20.99 22.69 1.23
N ASP A 266 -21.63 22.64 0.07
CA ASP A 266 -21.39 23.59 -1.00
C ASP A 266 -21.60 25.02 -0.47
N GLY A 267 -20.62 25.91 -0.68
CA GLY A 267 -20.68 27.28 -0.17
C GLY A 267 -20.15 27.52 1.26
N GLN A 268 -19.45 26.56 1.89
CA GLN A 268 -18.71 26.82 3.14
C GLN A 268 -17.19 26.85 2.89
N TRP A 269 -16.50 27.82 3.48
CA TRP A 269 -15.02 27.88 3.47
C TRP A 269 -14.45 26.76 4.32
N HIS A 270 -13.48 26.04 3.78
CA HIS A 270 -12.58 25.16 4.53
C HIS A 270 -11.16 25.73 4.47
N ASP A 271 -10.39 25.63 5.52
CA ASP A 271 -8.98 25.99 5.43
C ASP A 271 -8.21 24.96 4.59
N PRO A 272 -7.19 25.36 3.83
CA PRO A 272 -6.50 24.45 2.92
C PRO A 272 -5.80 23.28 3.64
N VAL A 273 -5.52 23.42 4.93
CA VAL A 273 -4.99 22.38 5.83
C VAL A 273 -5.71 22.46 7.17
N ASP A 274 -5.68 21.37 7.93
CA ASP A 274 -6.20 21.35 9.30
C ASP A 274 -5.31 22.20 10.22
N ASN A 275 -5.92 23.05 11.05
CA ASN A 275 -5.24 23.96 11.98
C ASN A 275 -4.10 24.79 11.32
N PRO A 276 -4.43 25.63 10.32
CA PRO A 276 -3.43 26.31 9.51
C PRO A 276 -2.58 27.27 10.34
N GLN A 277 -1.26 27.16 10.21
CA GLN A 277 -0.28 28.07 10.80
C GLN A 277 0.48 28.80 9.70
N ILE A 278 0.58 30.12 9.79
CA ILE A 278 1.41 30.90 8.87
C ILE A 278 2.89 30.59 9.11
N ALA A 279 3.69 30.62 8.04
CA ALA A 279 5.13 30.71 8.21
C ALA A 279 5.47 32.07 8.87
N VAL A 280 6.22 32.07 9.97
CA VAL A 280 6.64 33.32 10.64
C VAL A 280 7.97 33.85 10.05
N LEU A 281 8.80 32.93 9.56
CA LEU A 281 10.11 33.23 9.00
C LEU A 281 10.06 33.37 7.47
N THR A 282 10.80 34.34 6.97
CA THR A 282 11.07 34.49 5.53
C THR A 282 12.10 33.46 5.05
N GLN A 283 12.26 33.34 3.73
CA GLN A 283 13.28 32.46 3.11
C GLN A 283 14.72 32.75 3.58
N LYS A 284 14.99 33.99 4.05
CA LYS A 284 16.29 34.41 4.61
C LYS A 284 16.39 34.23 6.13
N GLY A 285 15.37 33.63 6.77
CA GLY A 285 15.32 33.40 8.21
C GLY A 285 14.88 34.59 9.06
N HIS A 286 14.47 35.71 8.47
CA HIS A 286 13.99 36.87 9.22
C HIS A 286 12.54 36.67 9.70
N ASP A 287 12.27 37.02 10.95
CA ASP A 287 10.91 37.11 11.54
C ASP A 287 10.16 38.30 10.92
N ASN A 288 9.26 38.00 9.98
CA ASN A 288 8.46 39.01 9.31
C ASN A 288 7.10 38.41 8.87
N PRO A 289 6.19 38.17 9.81
CA PRO A 289 4.92 37.47 9.56
C PRO A 289 3.98 38.28 8.65
N ALA A 290 4.14 39.61 8.58
CA ALA A 290 3.41 40.45 7.62
C ALA A 290 3.71 40.07 6.16
N ASN A 291 4.82 39.35 5.91
CA ASN A 291 5.10 38.80 4.60
C ASN A 291 4.20 37.63 4.21
N GLN A 292 3.56 36.99 5.19
CA GLN A 292 2.96 35.66 5.09
C GLN A 292 1.46 35.63 5.42
N VAL A 293 0.80 36.80 5.45
CA VAL A 293 -0.64 36.91 5.69
C VAL A 293 -1.39 37.32 4.42
N PHE A 294 -2.63 36.84 4.27
CA PHE A 294 -3.49 37.11 3.14
C PHE A 294 -4.30 38.41 3.33
N GLY A 295 -4.17 39.36 2.41
CA GLY A 295 -4.85 40.67 2.49
C GLY A 295 -3.94 41.86 2.16
N THR A 296 -4.37 43.08 2.51
CA THR A 296 -3.61 44.31 2.25
C THR A 296 -2.52 44.46 3.29
N THR A 297 -1.28 44.13 2.92
CA THR A 297 -0.11 44.23 3.80
C THR A 297 1.01 44.98 3.12
N ARG A 298 1.85 45.71 3.88
CA ARG A 298 2.98 46.47 3.32
C ARG A 298 2.54 47.48 2.24
N GLY A 299 1.35 48.06 2.40
CA GLY A 299 0.76 48.99 1.42
C GLY A 299 0.34 48.35 0.09
N ARG A 300 0.34 47.01 -0.03
CA ARG A 300 -0.06 46.30 -1.26
C ARG A 300 -0.94 45.08 -0.98
N ALA A 301 -1.77 44.70 -1.95
CA ALA A 301 -2.56 43.47 -1.84
C ALA A 301 -1.68 42.23 -1.98
N HIS A 302 -1.65 41.38 -0.94
CA HIS A 302 -1.02 40.07 -0.97
C HIS A 302 -2.08 39.00 -1.25
N GLN A 303 -1.87 38.20 -2.30
CA GLN A 303 -2.86 37.26 -2.83
C GLN A 303 -2.59 35.79 -2.46
N GLY A 304 -1.45 35.49 -1.83
CA GLY A 304 -1.07 34.16 -1.38
C GLY A 304 -0.94 34.08 0.13
N ILE A 305 -0.89 32.85 0.66
CA ILE A 305 -0.57 32.55 2.05
C ILE A 305 0.39 31.37 2.08
N ASP A 306 1.47 31.49 2.83
CA ASP A 306 2.42 30.40 3.06
C ASP A 306 2.04 29.72 4.39
N LEU A 307 1.65 28.46 4.31
CA LEU A 307 1.25 27.68 5.47
C LEU A 307 2.27 26.61 5.80
N PHE A 308 2.47 26.38 7.10
CA PHE A 308 3.16 25.20 7.57
C PHE A 308 2.25 23.98 7.44
N ALA A 309 2.78 22.92 6.85
CA ALA A 309 2.11 21.63 6.78
C ALA A 309 3.15 20.52 6.94
N LEU A 310 2.87 19.58 7.84
CA LEU A 310 3.67 18.37 7.96
C LEU A 310 3.45 17.48 6.74
N GLU A 311 4.48 16.78 6.30
CA GLU A 311 4.36 15.88 5.17
C GLU A 311 3.30 14.78 5.46
N GLY A 312 2.32 14.66 4.56
CA GLY A 312 1.19 13.73 4.73
C GLY A 312 -0.05 14.33 5.39
N SER A 313 -0.04 15.64 5.69
CA SER A 313 -1.26 16.40 6.02
C SER A 313 -2.25 16.36 4.85
N ASN A 314 -3.55 16.35 5.17
CA ASN A 314 -4.58 16.47 4.15
C ASN A 314 -4.57 17.89 3.58
N LEU A 315 -4.63 17.99 2.26
CA LEU A 315 -4.83 19.26 1.55
C LEU A 315 -6.28 19.30 1.09
N TYR A 316 -7.00 20.33 1.51
CA TYR A 316 -8.39 20.54 1.16
C TYR A 316 -8.53 21.71 0.18
N ALA A 317 -9.51 21.59 -0.71
CA ALA A 317 -9.94 22.74 -1.48
C ALA A 317 -10.69 23.72 -0.56
N CYS A 318 -10.29 25.00 -0.55
CA CYS A 318 -10.96 25.96 0.33
C CYS A 318 -12.42 26.19 -0.04
N LEU A 319 -12.76 25.95 -1.31
CA LEU A 319 -14.09 26.06 -1.88
C LEU A 319 -14.31 24.88 -2.84
N SER A 320 -15.57 24.45 -2.99
CA SER A 320 -15.94 23.44 -3.97
C SER A 320 -15.65 23.93 -5.39
N GLY A 321 -15.10 23.04 -6.22
CA GLY A 321 -14.71 23.40 -7.58
C GLY A 321 -14.07 22.23 -8.32
N LYS A 322 -13.72 22.49 -9.58
CA LYS A 322 -13.05 21.54 -10.46
C LYS A 322 -11.56 21.88 -10.50
N VAL A 323 -10.71 20.88 -10.34
CA VAL A 323 -9.27 21.06 -10.58
C VAL A 323 -9.06 21.26 -12.09
N VAL A 324 -8.53 22.43 -12.47
CA VAL A 324 -8.33 22.82 -13.88
C VAL A 324 -6.87 22.86 -14.28
N ILE A 325 -5.95 23.03 -13.34
CA ILE A 325 -4.51 22.96 -13.62
C ILE A 325 -3.80 22.20 -12.49
N THR A 326 -3.02 21.21 -12.88
CA THR A 326 -1.96 20.60 -12.07
C THR A 326 -0.68 20.66 -12.88
N ARG A 327 0.08 21.77 -12.82
CA ARG A 327 1.33 21.91 -13.57
C ARG A 327 2.45 22.47 -12.71
N ASN A 328 3.65 21.99 -13.03
CA ASN A 328 4.93 22.45 -12.55
C ASN A 328 5.37 23.58 -13.50
N LYS A 329 5.17 24.85 -13.14
CA LYS A 329 5.66 25.98 -13.96
C LYS A 329 7.15 26.14 -13.64
N ASP A 330 8.00 25.62 -14.51
CA ASP A 330 9.42 25.96 -14.75
C ASP A 330 10.37 26.14 -13.54
N LYS A 331 9.96 25.72 -12.33
CA LYS A 331 10.77 25.76 -11.11
C LYS A 331 10.68 24.42 -10.39
N VAL A 332 11.80 23.69 -10.39
CA VAL A 332 11.98 22.44 -9.64
C VAL A 332 11.53 22.67 -8.19
N GLY A 333 10.50 21.94 -7.74
CA GLY A 333 10.07 21.92 -6.33
C GLY A 333 8.71 22.56 -6.02
N HIS A 334 8.05 23.26 -6.96
CA HIS A 334 6.75 23.89 -6.70
C HIS A 334 5.59 23.16 -7.39
N GLN A 335 4.57 22.77 -6.63
CA GLN A 335 3.33 22.19 -7.17
C GLN A 335 2.18 23.17 -6.97
N TYR A 336 1.49 23.50 -8.05
CA TYR A 336 0.29 24.33 -8.02
C TYR A 336 -0.93 23.50 -8.41
N VAL A 337 -2.01 23.68 -7.65
CA VAL A 337 -3.34 23.17 -7.97
C VAL A 337 -4.24 24.38 -8.16
N VAL A 338 -4.77 24.55 -9.38
CA VAL A 338 -5.76 25.59 -9.66
C VAL A 338 -7.13 24.96 -9.66
N ILE A 339 -8.02 25.54 -8.86
CA ILE A 339 -9.41 25.11 -8.73
C ILE A 339 -10.30 26.18 -9.32
N GLU A 340 -11.08 25.80 -10.34
CA GLU A 340 -12.19 26.59 -10.84
C GLU A 340 -13.38 26.39 -9.89
N VAL A 341 -13.75 27.45 -9.17
CA VAL A 341 -14.84 27.39 -8.18
C VAL A 341 -16.18 27.08 -8.86
N SER A 342 -16.99 26.26 -8.21
CA SER A 342 -18.23 25.75 -8.79
C SER A 342 -19.31 26.81 -9.00
N LYS A 343 -19.30 27.89 -8.21
CA LYS A 343 -20.25 29.01 -8.29
C LYS A 343 -19.55 30.34 -8.09
N LYS A 344 -19.92 31.35 -8.89
CA LYS A 344 -19.38 32.72 -8.79
C LYS A 344 -19.59 33.35 -7.41
N SER A 345 -20.70 33.02 -6.74
CA SER A 345 -21.01 33.50 -5.38
C SER A 345 -19.99 33.06 -4.32
N GLN A 346 -19.23 31.99 -4.57
CA GLN A 346 -18.16 31.56 -3.67
C GLN A 346 -16.96 32.51 -3.66
N LEU A 347 -16.79 33.33 -4.71
CA LEU A 347 -15.76 34.37 -4.72
C LEU A 347 -15.98 35.42 -3.62
N GLU A 348 -17.23 35.67 -3.22
CA GLU A 348 -17.52 36.56 -2.10
C GLU A 348 -17.06 35.98 -0.77
N ILE A 349 -17.18 34.66 -0.59
CA ILE A 349 -16.68 33.96 0.60
C ILE A 349 -15.16 34.11 0.69
N PHE A 350 -14.45 33.96 -0.44
CA PHE A 350 -13.01 34.19 -0.52
C PHE A 350 -12.64 35.65 -0.22
N ARG A 351 -13.35 36.62 -0.81
CA ARG A 351 -13.10 38.05 -0.60
C ARG A 351 -13.20 38.43 0.88
N LYS A 352 -14.17 37.87 1.61
CA LYS A 352 -14.33 38.06 3.06
C LYS A 352 -13.15 37.54 3.90
N ARG A 353 -12.25 36.72 3.34
CA ARG A 353 -11.04 36.24 4.06
C ARG A 353 -9.87 37.22 4.00
N ARG A 354 -9.92 38.25 3.15
CA ARG A 354 -8.88 39.29 3.10
C ARG A 354 -8.95 40.09 4.41
N ARG A 355 -7.91 39.99 5.22
CA ARG A 355 -7.80 40.78 6.46
C ARG A 355 -7.02 42.07 6.22
N SER A 356 -7.41 43.11 6.92
CA SER A 356 -6.67 44.38 7.04
C SER A 356 -6.08 44.58 8.45
N ASP A 357 -6.40 43.67 9.38
CA ASP A 357 -6.31 43.83 10.82
C ASP A 357 -5.62 42.62 11.49
N TYR A 358 -4.45 42.22 11.00
CA TYR A 358 -3.70 41.10 11.58
C TYR A 358 -3.13 41.44 12.97
N VAL A 359 -3.48 40.62 13.98
CA VAL A 359 -2.89 40.64 15.32
C VAL A 359 -2.00 39.42 15.51
N LYS A 360 -0.71 39.62 15.82
CA LYS A 360 0.23 38.53 16.18
C LYS A 360 -0.15 38.01 17.57
N ILE A 361 -0.41 36.72 17.68
CA ILE A 361 -0.57 36.03 18.97
C ILE A 361 0.75 35.30 19.23
N ASP A 362 1.59 35.83 20.13
CA ASP A 362 2.77 35.11 20.60
C ASP A 362 2.32 34.02 21.59
N PRO A 363 2.62 32.73 21.34
CA PRO A 363 2.33 31.69 22.32
C PRO A 363 3.23 31.90 23.54
N ILE A 364 2.61 32.22 24.67
CA ILE A 364 3.26 32.36 25.98
C ILE A 364 3.96 31.03 26.31
N ASN A 365 5.30 30.97 26.18
CA ASN A 365 6.29 30.64 27.23
C ASN A 365 7.70 30.33 26.60
N PRO A 366 8.80 31.03 26.95
CA PRO A 366 10.10 30.91 26.27
C PRO A 366 10.94 29.65 26.56
N GLU A 367 10.54 28.75 27.46
CA GLU A 367 11.42 27.67 27.95
C GLU A 367 11.39 26.34 27.17
N LYS A 368 10.74 26.27 25.99
CA LYS A 368 10.82 25.08 25.12
C LYS A 368 11.43 25.35 23.75
N ARG A 369 12.35 26.31 23.65
CA ARG A 369 13.31 26.39 22.53
C ARG A 369 14.48 25.43 22.78
N ASN A 370 14.21 24.14 22.77
CA ASN A 370 15.19 23.09 22.52
C ASN A 370 14.38 21.86 22.11
N ASP A 371 14.04 21.81 20.82
CA ASP A 371 14.25 20.63 19.99
C ASP A 371 13.53 20.78 18.64
N ALA A 372 14.22 20.34 17.59
CA ALA A 372 13.75 20.21 16.21
C ALA A 372 13.75 21.48 15.32
N ALA A 373 14.87 22.19 15.30
CA ALA A 373 15.43 22.65 14.02
C ALA A 373 16.06 21.46 13.28
N HIS A 374 15.25 20.48 12.86
CA HIS A 374 15.72 19.42 11.96
C HIS A 374 15.34 19.77 10.53
N LYS A 375 16.40 20.13 9.79
CA LYS A 375 16.50 20.05 8.32
C LYS A 375 15.83 18.76 7.83
N ASN A 376 14.59 18.84 7.38
CA ASN A 376 13.96 17.92 6.44
C ASN A 376 12.80 18.67 5.78
N GLU A 377 13.04 19.07 4.52
CA GLU A 377 12.10 19.65 3.54
C GLU A 377 11.01 20.61 4.06
N ILE A 378 11.31 21.91 4.02
CA ILE A 378 10.29 22.97 4.00
C ILE A 378 9.61 22.93 2.62
N ARG A 379 8.36 22.49 2.54
CA ARG A 379 7.54 22.67 1.32
C ARG A 379 6.63 23.86 1.49
N ILE A 380 6.97 24.94 0.80
CA ILE A 380 6.13 26.14 0.70
C ILE A 380 4.95 25.80 -0.20
N LEU A 381 3.75 25.71 0.38
CA LEU A 381 2.51 25.60 -0.36
C LEU A 381 2.05 27.02 -0.75
N THR A 382 2.50 27.48 -1.91
CA THR A 382 2.00 28.73 -2.48
C THR A 382 0.68 28.46 -3.20
N VAL A 383 -0.44 28.83 -2.57
CA VAL A 383 -1.74 28.87 -3.25
C VAL A 383 -1.87 30.22 -3.95
N GLU A 384 -1.46 30.28 -5.22
CA GLU A 384 -1.65 31.46 -6.08
C GLU A 384 -3.05 31.42 -6.72
N PHE A 385 -3.87 32.42 -6.41
CA PHE A 385 -5.18 32.61 -7.02
C PHE A 385 -5.04 33.50 -8.27
N PRO A 386 -5.86 33.28 -9.32
CA PRO A 386 -5.73 34.02 -10.57
C PRO A 386 -5.91 35.53 -10.38
N LYS A 387 -5.07 36.32 -11.06
CA LYS A 387 -5.26 37.76 -11.21
C LYS A 387 -6.57 37.99 -11.95
N THR A 388 -7.57 38.53 -11.27
CA THR A 388 -8.72 39.15 -11.96
C THR A 388 -8.24 40.49 -12.52
N LYS A 389 -8.44 40.69 -13.84
CA LYS A 389 -8.45 42.03 -14.43
C LYS A 389 -9.51 42.89 -13.78
#